data_AF-A0A836W8G5-F1
#
_entry.id   AF-A0A836W8G5-F1
#
_cell.length_a   1.000
_cell.length_b   1.000
_cell.length_c   1.000
_cell.angle_alpha   90.00
_cell.angle_beta   90.00
_cell.angle_gamma   90.00
#
_symmetry.space_group_name_H-M   'P 1'
#
loop_
_entity.id
_entity.type
_entity.pdbx_description
1 polymer ?
#
loop_
_entity_poly.entity_id
_entity_poly.type
_entity_poly.pdbx_seq_one_letter_code
_entity_poly.pdbx_strand_id
1 'polypeptide(L)' 'MGCTNPLDHVNRVLKTQSGISPEMALRLSKALGCSPESWLSMQDAYDLWKAKKRIKLGSVQKIQINAV' A
#
# COMPACT_ATOMS: atom_id res chain seq x y z
N MET A 1 -35.21 -5.98 -1.01
CA MET A 1 -34.29 -7.08 -1.39
C MET A 1 -32.97 -6.43 -1.77
N GLY A 2 -31.88 -6.71 -1.02
CA GLY A 2 -30.56 -6.13 -1.27
C GLY A 2 -30.00 -5.26 -0.14
N CYS A 3 -29.93 -5.78 1.09
CA CYS A 3 -29.08 -5.20 2.12
C CYS A 3 -27.62 -5.50 1.73
N THR A 4 -26.93 -4.55 1.10
CA THR A 4 -25.48 -4.63 0.94
C THR A 4 -24.85 -4.42 2.33
N ASN A 5 -24.40 -5.51 2.95
CA ASN A 5 -23.77 -5.47 4.26
C ASN A 5 -22.44 -4.70 4.17
N PRO A 6 -22.13 -3.77 5.08
CA PRO A 6 -20.84 -3.05 5.12
C PRO A 6 -19.61 -3.98 5.25
N LEU A 7 -19.84 -5.22 5.68
CA LEU A 7 -18.83 -6.25 5.87
C LEU A 7 -18.31 -6.82 4.54
N ASP A 8 -19.09 -6.77 3.45
CA ASP A 8 -18.67 -7.25 2.13
C ASP A 8 -17.57 -6.36 1.51
N HIS A 9 -17.55 -5.06 1.85
CA HIS A 9 -16.49 -4.13 1.43
C HIS A 9 -15.16 -4.48 2.10
N VAL A 10 -15.21 -4.76 3.39
CA VAL A 10 -14.04 -5.12 4.19
C VAL A 10 -13.42 -6.43 3.72
N ASN A 11 -14.26 -7.43 3.41
CA ASN A 11 -13.79 -8.72 2.93
C ASN A 11 -13.18 -8.64 1.53
N ARG A 12 -13.55 -7.64 0.71
CA ARG A 12 -12.93 -7.40 -0.61
C ARG A 12 -11.55 -6.76 -0.49
N VAL A 13 -11.35 -5.88 0.49
CA VAL A 13 -10.03 -5.28 0.81
C VAL A 13 -9.09 -6.31 1.44
N LEU A 14 -9.64 -7.26 2.21
CA LEU A 14 -8.90 -8.36 2.83
C LEU A 14 -8.56 -9.51 1.88
N LYS A 15 -9.14 -9.56 0.67
CA LYS A 15 -8.82 -10.55 -0.36
C LYS A 15 -7.49 -10.20 -1.03
N THR A 16 -6.40 -10.46 -0.32
CA THR A 16 -5.18 -11.14 -0.82
C THR A 16 -4.58 -10.67 -2.16
N GLN A 17 -4.77 -9.41 -2.55
CA GLN A 17 -4.20 -8.82 -3.77
C GLN A 17 -3.79 -7.35 -3.60
N SER A 18 -4.32 -6.66 -2.60
CA SER A 18 -4.00 -5.28 -2.26
C SER A 18 -3.12 -5.25 -1.02
N GLY A 19 -1.99 -4.55 -1.08
CA GLY A 19 -1.14 -4.27 0.10
C GLY A 19 -1.93 -3.60 1.23
N ILE A 20 -1.26 -3.33 2.36
CA ILE A 20 -1.88 -2.59 3.48
C ILE A 20 -2.50 -1.28 2.98
N SER A 21 -3.82 -1.24 2.83
CA SER A 21 -4.57 -0.02 2.50
C SER A 21 -4.58 0.95 3.69
N PRO A 22 -4.78 2.27 3.48
CA PRO A 22 -4.88 3.25 4.56
C PRO A 22 -5.91 2.88 5.65
N GLU A 23 -7.04 2.30 5.26
CA GLU A 23 -8.07 1.80 6.18
C GLU A 23 -7.56 0.63 7.05
N MET A 24 -6.74 -0.26 6.49
CA MET A 24 -6.10 -1.35 7.24
C MET A 24 -5.01 -0.81 8.15
N ALA A 25 -4.23 0.18 7.71
CA ALA A 25 -3.24 0.83 8.53
C ALA A 25 -3.87 1.49 9.78
N LEU A 26 -5.04 2.13 9.64
CA LEU A 26 -5.80 2.67 10.77
C LEU A 26 -6.29 1.57 11.73
N ARG A 27 -6.76 0.44 11.19
CA ARG A 27 -7.19 -0.71 12.00
C ARG A 27 -6.03 -1.38 12.73
N LEU A 28 -4.90 -1.55 12.06
CA LEU A 28 -3.67 -2.11 12.62
C LEU A 28 -3.09 -1.18 13.69
N SER A 29 -3.11 0.13 13.46
CA SER A 29 -2.71 1.12 14.47
C SER A 29 -3.54 0.99 15.74
N LYS A 30 -4.86 0.82 15.61
CA LYS A 30 -5.76 0.62 16.75
C LYS A 30 -5.58 -0.74 17.44
N ALA A 31 -5.25 -1.78 16.67
CA ALA A 31 -5.18 -3.16 17.17
C ALA A 31 -3.81 -3.55 17.76
N LEU A 32 -2.72 -3.05 17.18
CA LEU A 32 -1.34 -3.47 17.49
C LEU A 32 -0.49 -2.35 18.09
N GLY A 33 -1.00 -1.12 18.12
CA GLY A 33 -0.15 0.06 18.32
C GLY A 33 0.71 0.33 17.06
N CYS A 34 1.49 1.42 17.10
CA CYS A 34 2.17 2.06 15.96
C CYS A 34 1.27 2.96 15.11
N SER A 35 1.89 3.95 14.46
CA SER A 35 1.16 4.91 13.64
C SER A 35 0.72 4.28 12.30
N PRO A 36 -0.43 4.68 11.74
CA PRO A 36 -0.87 4.20 10.43
C PRO A 36 0.18 4.44 9.32
N GLU A 37 0.90 5.55 9.39
CA GLU A 37 1.96 5.91 8.45
C GLU A 37 3.12 4.91 8.48
N SER A 38 3.45 4.37 9.66
CA SER A 38 4.50 3.38 9.81
C SER A 38 4.12 2.05 9.14
N TRP A 39 2.83 1.68 9.18
CA TRP A 39 2.32 0.49 8.49
C TRP A 39 2.33 0.66 6.97
N LEU A 40 1.92 1.83 6.48
CA LEU A 40 1.98 2.15 5.05
C LEU A 40 3.44 2.16 4.55
N SER A 41 4.35 2.78 5.31
CA SER A 41 5.78 2.82 4.96
C SER A 41 6.40 1.43 4.83
N MET A 42 5.97 0.49 5.68
CA MET A 42 6.43 -0.89 5.63
C MET A 42 5.93 -1.61 4.37
N GLN A 43 4.67 -1.39 3.99
CA GLN A 43 4.10 -1.92 2.77
C GLN A 43 4.81 -1.35 1.53
N ASP A 44 5.02 -0.03 1.50
CA ASP A 44 5.73 0.65 0.41
C ASP A 44 7.16 0.12 0.26
N ALA A 45 7.86 -0.12 1.37
CA ALA A 45 9.21 -0.69 1.35
C ALA A 45 9.21 -2.11 0.75
N TYR A 46 8.22 -2.94 1.11
CA TYR A 46 8.07 -4.29 0.56
C TYR A 46 7.72 -4.27 -0.92
N ASP A 47 6.80 -3.41 -1.34
CA ASP A 47 6.40 -3.26 -2.74
C ASP A 47 7.54 -2.73 -3.60
N LEU A 48 8.33 -1.78 -3.07
CA LEU A 48 9.54 -1.30 -3.72
C LEU A 48 10.58 -2.41 -3.88
N TRP A 49 10.81 -3.23 -2.85
CA TRP A 49 11.72 -4.37 -2.93
C TRP A 49 11.27 -5.38 -3.98
N LYS A 50 9.98 -5.68 -4.03
CA LYS A 50 9.39 -6.58 -5.04
C LYS A 50 9.48 -5.99 -6.45
N ALA A 51 9.23 -4.69 -6.60
CA ALA A 51 9.35 -3.97 -7.86
C ALA A 51 10.81 -3.96 -8.38
N LYS A 52 11.80 -3.73 -7.51
CA LYS A 52 13.22 -3.79 -7.84
C LYS A 52 13.64 -5.13 -8.45
N LYS A 53 13.04 -6.24 -8.02
CA LYS A 53 13.32 -7.58 -8.58
C LYS A 53 12.69 -7.82 -9.95
N ARG A 54 11.61 -7.11 -10.27
CA ARG A 54 10.83 -7.32 -11.50
C ARG A 54 11.19 -6.32 -12.60
N ILE A 55 11.50 -5.08 -12.24
CA ILE A 55 11.69 -3.97 -13.19
C ILE A 55 13.16 -3.87 -13.59
N LYS A 56 13.42 -3.85 -14.91
CA LYS A 56 14.73 -3.51 -15.46
C LYS A 56 14.77 -2.01 -15.74
N LEU A 57 15.53 -1.26 -14.95
CA LEU A 57 15.66 0.20 -15.06
C LEU A 57 16.77 0.65 -16.05
N GLY A 58 17.30 -0.26 -16.88
CA GLY A 58 18.49 -0.01 -17.70
C GLY A 58 18.38 1.13 -18.72
N SER A 59 17.17 1.49 -19.13
CA SER A 59 16.91 2.59 -20.07
C SER A 59 16.39 3.86 -19.40
N VAL A 60 16.30 3.89 -18.06
CA VAL A 60 15.77 5.04 -17.32
C VAL A 60 16.94 5.95 -16.91
N GLN A 61 16.95 7.18 -17.42
CA GLN A 61 17.96 8.18 -17.07
C GLN A 61 17.40 9.20 -16.07
N LYS A 62 18.23 9.64 -15.13
CA LYS A 62 17.88 10.67 -14.15
C LYS A 62 17.75 12.02 -14.87
N ILE A 63 16.56 12.61 -14.82
CA ILE A 63 16.30 13.92 -15.41
C ILE A 63 16.83 14.99 -14.44
N GLN A 64 17.70 15.87 -14.91
CA GLN A 64 18.07 17.10 -14.19
C GLN A 64 17.09 18.20 -14.59
N ILE A 65 16.12 18.47 -13.72
CA ILE A 65 15.30 19.68 -13.81
C ILE A 65 16.06 20.82 -13.13
N ASN A 66 16.65 21.71 -13.92
CA ASN A 66 17.12 22.98 -13.39
C ASN A 66 15.89 23.85 -13.16
N ALA A 67 15.56 24.10 -11.90
CA ALA A 67 14.59 25.12 -11.55
C ALA A 67 15.19 26.49 -11.94
N VAL A 68 14.52 27.18 -12.86
CA VAL A 68 14.80 28.57 -13.24
C VAL A 68 14.20 29.51 -12.21
#